data_AF-A0A1H1TSA2-F1
#
_entry.id   AF-A0A1H1TSA2-F1
#
_cell.length_a   1.000
_cell.length_b   1.000
_cell.length_c   1.000
_cell.angle_alpha   90.00
_cell.angle_beta   90.00
_cell.angle_gamma   90.00
#
_symmetry.space_group_name_H-M   'P 1'
#
loop_
_entity.id
_entity.type
_entity.pdbx_description
1 polymer ?
#
loop_
_entity_poly.entity_id
_entity_poly.type
_entity_poly.pdbx_seq_one_letter_code
_entity_poly.pdbx_strand_id
1 'polypeptide(L)'
;MAESKVKKAISVRFDPAEYANYSSMVEDAGLAVSDGLRQLVTEKLRQASKADMGKFRVICDFLWKTPDVAFPEHVGNMLVTVIPPQGLSVELLQRLVFVIPEFWEDSNQGMVESFRIDSAYFHRVTEEGYQRTSARTSRNVTSFHLLKSRWRAAVFDYDSGCTVEELESLIRTAVTSHFTQTIRCYLIDHLPESRLLPEKLYREMMSFRDENTLDEMMAL
;
A
#
# COMPACT_ATOMS: atom_id res chain seq x y z
N MET A 1 12.33 -23.91 27.93
CA MET A 1 10.88 -23.69 28.12
C MET A 1 10.47 -22.60 27.14
N ALA A 2 9.70 -22.95 26.11
CA ALA A 2 9.27 -21.98 25.11
C ALA A 2 8.08 -21.19 25.66
N GLU A 3 8.25 -19.88 25.86
CA GLU A 3 7.16 -18.99 26.25
C GLU A 3 6.09 -18.98 25.16
N SER A 4 4.93 -19.54 25.49
CA SER A 4 3.71 -19.41 24.70
C SER A 4 3.31 -17.93 24.70
N LYS A 5 3.64 -17.22 23.61
CA LYS A 5 3.13 -15.85 23.39
C LYS A 5 1.60 -15.89 23.45
N VAL A 6 1.04 -15.32 24.50
CA VAL A 6 -0.40 -15.14 24.69
C VAL A 6 -0.97 -14.47 23.44
N LYS A 7 -1.95 -15.12 22.79
CA LYS A 7 -2.67 -14.54 21.65
C LYS A 7 -3.38 -13.27 22.14
N LYS A 8 -2.90 -12.10 21.71
CA LYS A 8 -3.56 -10.82 22.01
C LYS A 8 -5.01 -10.89 21.53
N ALA A 9 -5.97 -10.55 22.40
CA ALA A 9 -7.35 -10.38 22.00
C ALA A 9 -7.44 -9.21 21.01
N ILE A 10 -8.02 -9.47 19.84
CA ILE A 10 -8.21 -8.45 18.81
C ILE A 10 -9.64 -7.92 18.95
N SER A 11 -9.78 -6.63 19.29
CA SER A 11 -11.07 -5.95 19.27
C SER A 11 -11.32 -5.43 17.85
N VAL A 12 -12.31 -5.99 17.17
CA VAL A 12 -12.76 -5.49 15.86
C VAL A 12 -13.98 -4.59 16.10
N ARG A 13 -13.96 -3.38 15.54
CA ARG A 13 -15.10 -2.46 15.59
C ARG A 13 -15.87 -2.56 14.28
N PHE A 14 -17.17 -2.70 14.40
CA PHE A 14 -18.11 -2.70 13.29
C PHE A 14 -19.06 -1.52 13.45
N ASP A 15 -19.67 -1.09 12.35
CA ASP A 15 -20.88 -0.29 12.46
C ASP A 15 -21.94 -1.11 13.25
N PRO A 16 -22.61 -0.51 14.26
CA PRO A 16 -23.55 -1.26 15.09
C PRO A 16 -24.71 -1.90 14.31
N ALA A 17 -25.20 -1.25 13.25
CA ALA A 17 -26.29 -1.77 12.44
C ALA A 17 -25.81 -2.93 11.55
N GLU A 18 -24.65 -2.80 10.91
CA GLU A 18 -24.04 -3.88 10.13
C GLU A 18 -23.74 -5.11 10.99
N TYR A 19 -23.21 -4.90 12.20
CA TYR A 19 -22.93 -5.99 13.14
C TYR A 19 -24.22 -6.69 13.57
N ALA A 20 -25.26 -5.95 13.93
CA ALA A 20 -26.54 -6.53 14.33
C ALA A 20 -27.14 -7.38 13.20
N ASN A 21 -27.08 -6.89 11.96
CA ASN A 21 -27.55 -7.61 10.78
C ASN A 21 -26.76 -8.90 10.55
N TYR A 22 -25.42 -8.84 10.62
CA TYR A 22 -24.57 -10.03 10.47
C TYR A 22 -24.79 -11.03 11.60
N SER A 23 -24.87 -10.57 12.85
CA SER A 23 -25.09 -11.39 14.04
C SER A 23 -26.40 -12.17 13.91
N SER A 24 -27.51 -11.49 13.63
CA SER A 24 -28.81 -12.15 13.42
C SER A 24 -28.73 -13.21 12.33
N MET A 25 -28.15 -12.86 11.16
CA MET A 25 -28.05 -13.80 10.04
C MET A 25 -27.30 -15.10 10.39
N VAL A 26 -26.18 -15.02 11.11
CA VAL A 26 -25.40 -16.21 11.47
C VAL A 26 -25.99 -16.96 12.65
N GLU A 27 -26.52 -16.25 13.64
CA GLU A 27 -27.13 -16.85 14.84
C GLU A 27 -28.44 -17.56 14.49
N ASP A 28 -29.27 -16.99 13.60
CA ASP A 28 -30.49 -17.63 13.08
C ASP A 28 -30.17 -18.91 12.28
N ALA A 29 -28.96 -18.98 11.70
CA ALA A 29 -28.43 -20.18 11.04
C ALA A 29 -27.75 -21.16 12.02
N GLY A 30 -27.76 -20.88 13.33
CA GLY A 30 -27.15 -21.71 14.37
C GLY A 30 -25.62 -21.62 14.45
N LEU A 31 -25.01 -20.57 13.90
CA LEU A 31 -23.57 -20.35 13.90
C LEU A 31 -23.19 -19.23 14.88
N ALA A 32 -22.09 -19.42 15.60
CA ALA A 32 -21.51 -18.34 16.40
C ALA A 32 -20.85 -17.29 15.49
N VAL A 33 -20.99 -16.00 15.82
CA VAL A 33 -20.36 -14.88 15.10
C VAL A 33 -18.85 -15.09 14.93
N SER A 34 -18.17 -15.60 15.96
CA SER A 34 -16.73 -15.89 15.90
C SER A 34 -16.38 -16.97 14.87
N ASP A 35 -17.25 -17.95 14.67
CA ASP A 35 -17.02 -19.04 13.71
C ASP A 35 -17.25 -18.56 12.28
N GLY A 36 -18.28 -17.73 12.06
CA GLY A 36 -18.50 -17.06 10.78
C GLY A 36 -17.30 -16.22 10.35
N LEU A 37 -16.73 -15.43 11.26
CA LEU A 37 -15.52 -14.65 10.99
C LEU A 37 -14.29 -15.54 10.70
N ARG A 38 -14.11 -16.64 11.45
CA ARG A 38 -13.02 -17.61 11.21
C ARG A 38 -13.15 -18.28 9.85
N GLN A 39 -14.37 -18.66 9.45
CA GLN A 39 -14.64 -19.25 8.14
C GLN A 39 -14.34 -18.26 7.03
N LEU A 40 -14.75 -17.00 7.16
CA LEU A 40 -14.44 -15.94 6.20
C LEU A 40 -12.93 -15.77 6.02
N VAL A 41 -12.16 -15.69 7.11
CA VAL A 41 -10.69 -15.57 7.04
C VAL A 41 -10.07 -16.80 6.37
N THR A 42 -10.53 -18.00 6.73
CA THR A 42 -10.04 -19.27 6.15
C THR A 42 -10.31 -19.32 4.65
N GLU A 43 -11.49 -18.90 4.22
CA GLU A 43 -11.86 -18.85 2.81
C GLU A 43 -11.01 -17.83 2.05
N LYS A 44 -10.79 -16.63 2.59
CA LYS A 44 -9.92 -15.63 1.95
C LYS A 44 -8.46 -16.10 1.84
N LEU A 45 -7.94 -16.80 2.86
CA LEU A 45 -6.60 -17.41 2.78
C LEU A 45 -6.53 -18.51 1.70
N ARG A 46 -7.57 -19.33 1.60
CA ARG A 46 -7.68 -20.35 0.55
C ARG A 46 -7.70 -19.72 -0.84
N GLN A 47 -8.49 -18.66 -1.04
CA GLN A 47 -8.51 -17.88 -2.29
C GLN A 47 -7.14 -17.28 -2.59
N ALA A 48 -6.48 -16.69 -1.59
CA ALA A 48 -5.14 -16.10 -1.76
C ALA A 48 -4.09 -17.14 -2.16
N SER A 49 -4.18 -18.37 -1.66
CA SER A 49 -3.28 -19.46 -2.06
C SER A 49 -3.47 -19.92 -3.51
N LYS A 50 -4.65 -19.67 -4.09
CA LYS A 50 -5.00 -20.01 -5.46
C LYS A 50 -4.76 -18.86 -6.45
N ALA A 51 -4.58 -17.64 -5.96
CA ALA A 51 -4.31 -16.48 -6.80
C ALA A 51 -2.94 -16.65 -7.50
N ASP A 52 -2.94 -16.64 -8.83
CA ASP A 52 -1.72 -16.82 -9.62
C ASP A 52 -0.86 -15.55 -9.64
N MET A 53 0.14 -15.52 -8.77
CA MET A 53 1.14 -14.46 -8.70
C MET A 53 2.44 -14.81 -9.46
N GLY A 54 2.46 -15.87 -10.28
CA GLY A 54 3.67 -16.41 -10.88
C GLY A 54 4.42 -15.44 -11.79
N LYS A 55 3.70 -14.60 -12.53
CA LYS A 55 4.26 -13.55 -13.42
C LYS A 55 4.43 -12.20 -12.75
N PHE A 56 3.88 -12.02 -11.55
CA PHE A 56 3.92 -10.75 -10.85
C PHE A 56 5.35 -10.40 -10.43
N ARG A 57 5.80 -9.19 -10.72
CA ARG A 57 7.12 -8.69 -10.31
C ARG A 57 7.01 -7.23 -9.87
N VAL A 58 7.78 -6.89 -8.85
CA VAL A 58 8.04 -5.51 -8.43
C VAL A 58 9.54 -5.31 -8.56
N ILE A 59 9.94 -4.36 -9.40
CA ILE A 59 11.33 -4.00 -9.63
C ILE A 59 11.51 -2.60 -9.05
N CYS A 60 12.49 -2.42 -8.16
CA CYS A 60 12.79 -1.12 -7.56
C CYS A 60 14.22 -0.71 -7.98
N ASP A 61 14.32 0.38 -8.70
CA ASP A 61 15.58 0.96 -9.15
C ASP A 61 15.83 2.25 -8.34
N PHE A 62 17.02 2.38 -7.77
CA PHE A 62 17.39 3.51 -6.91
C PHE A 62 18.42 4.40 -7.58
N LEU A 63 18.27 5.71 -7.40
CA LEU A 63 19.25 6.72 -7.78
C LEU A 63 19.55 7.59 -6.54
N TRP A 64 20.63 7.24 -5.86
CA TRP A 64 21.12 7.99 -4.71
C TRP A 64 21.85 9.25 -5.18
N LYS A 65 21.71 10.31 -4.40
CA LYS A 65 22.40 11.58 -4.66
C LYS A 65 23.11 12.07 -3.42
N THR A 66 24.10 12.92 -3.62
CA THR A 66 24.67 13.69 -2.52
C THR A 66 23.60 14.66 -1.99
N PRO A 67 23.37 14.71 -0.67
CA PRO A 67 22.45 15.66 -0.06
C PRO A 67 22.71 17.10 -0.50
N ASP A 68 21.65 17.82 -0.87
CA ASP A 68 21.72 19.25 -1.17
C ASP A 68 21.67 20.04 0.15
N VAL A 69 22.37 21.17 0.22
CA VAL A 69 22.29 22.11 1.35
C VAL A 69 20.86 22.60 1.56
N ALA A 70 20.08 22.76 0.49
CA ALA A 70 18.70 23.24 0.57
C ALA A 70 17.71 22.17 1.05
N PHE A 71 18.02 20.89 0.85
CA PHE A 71 17.15 19.76 1.19
C PHE A 71 18.01 18.55 1.60
N PRO A 72 18.73 18.63 2.74
CA PRO A 72 19.72 17.64 3.14
C PRO A 72 19.09 16.27 3.45
N GLU A 73 17.82 16.24 3.83
CA GLU A 73 17.09 15.00 4.05
C GLU A 73 16.83 14.25 2.73
N HIS A 74 16.78 14.91 1.57
CA HIS A 74 16.51 14.24 0.30
C HIS A 74 17.78 13.54 -0.19
N VAL A 75 17.84 12.23 0.06
CA VAL A 75 19.03 11.40 -0.21
C VAL A 75 18.98 10.66 -1.54
N GLY A 76 17.81 10.52 -2.17
CA GLY A 76 17.71 9.81 -3.44
C GLY A 76 16.31 9.75 -4.04
N ASN A 77 16.21 9.08 -5.19
CA ASN A 77 14.96 8.76 -5.85
C ASN A 77 14.87 7.26 -6.10
N MET A 78 13.64 6.76 -6.25
CA MET A 78 13.34 5.38 -6.58
C MET A 78 12.31 5.34 -7.71
N LEU A 79 12.49 4.42 -8.66
CA LEU A 79 11.46 4.03 -9.62
C LEU A 79 11.04 2.59 -9.35
N VAL A 80 9.74 2.41 -9.15
CA VAL A 80 9.13 1.10 -8.99
C VAL A 80 8.43 0.75 -10.29
N THR A 81 8.81 -0.35 -10.92
CA THR A 81 8.12 -0.93 -12.08
C THR A 81 7.36 -2.17 -11.65
N VAL A 82 6.07 -2.25 -11.99
CA VAL A 82 5.19 -3.35 -11.61
C VAL A 82 4.75 -4.12 -12.84
N ILE A 83 5.02 -5.42 -12.84
CA ILE A 83 4.52 -6.35 -13.87
C ILE A 83 3.30 -7.06 -13.27
N PRO A 84 2.10 -6.95 -13.87
CA PRO A 84 0.89 -7.53 -13.30
C PRO A 84 0.93 -9.07 -13.25
N PRO A 85 0.23 -9.70 -12.29
CA PRO A 85 -0.03 -11.14 -12.33
C PRO A 85 -0.90 -11.52 -13.53
N GLN A 86 -1.00 -12.82 -13.79
CA GLN A 86 -1.91 -13.33 -14.81
C GLN A 86 -3.36 -13.00 -14.43
N GLY A 87 -4.14 -12.51 -15.39
CA GLY A 87 -5.55 -12.14 -15.19
C GLY A 87 -5.79 -10.71 -14.70
N LEU A 88 -4.73 -9.96 -14.32
CA LEU A 88 -4.84 -8.52 -14.04
C LEU A 88 -4.37 -7.71 -15.25
N SER A 89 -5.25 -6.92 -15.85
CA SER A 89 -4.87 -6.05 -16.96
C SER A 89 -4.00 -4.88 -16.48
N VAL A 90 -3.17 -4.34 -17.38
CA VAL A 90 -2.34 -3.16 -17.11
C VAL A 90 -3.20 -1.92 -16.80
N GLU A 91 -4.34 -1.76 -17.47
CA GLU A 91 -5.29 -0.67 -17.18
C GLU A 91 -5.84 -0.78 -15.76
N LEU A 92 -6.21 -1.99 -15.34
CA LEU A 92 -6.76 -2.23 -14.02
C LEU A 92 -5.70 -2.06 -12.92
N LEU A 93 -4.47 -2.54 -13.15
CA LEU A 93 -3.33 -2.30 -12.27
C LEU A 93 -3.09 -0.80 -12.03
N GLN A 94 -3.18 0.02 -13.09
CA GLN A 94 -3.00 1.47 -12.99
C GLN A 94 -4.12 2.20 -12.26
N ARG A 95 -5.29 1.58 -12.13
CA ARG A 95 -6.43 2.09 -11.37
C ARG A 95 -6.39 1.69 -9.90
N LEU A 96 -5.56 0.73 -9.51
CA LEU A 96 -5.38 0.38 -8.11
C LEU A 96 -4.73 1.56 -7.36
N VAL A 97 -5.33 1.90 -6.23
CA VAL A 97 -4.81 2.90 -5.32
C VAL A 97 -3.92 2.20 -4.30
N PHE A 98 -2.65 2.57 -4.28
CA PHE A 98 -1.66 2.13 -3.31
C PHE A 98 -1.56 3.15 -2.18
N VAL A 99 -0.88 2.74 -1.11
CA VAL A 99 -0.60 3.57 0.07
C VAL A 99 0.90 3.50 0.25
N ILE A 100 1.49 4.64 0.54
CA ILE A 100 2.92 4.78 0.78
C ILE A 100 3.26 4.04 2.08
N PRO A 101 4.20 3.07 2.03
CA PRO A 101 4.71 2.43 3.24
C PRO A 101 5.31 3.46 4.21
N GLU A 102 5.02 3.29 5.50
CA GLU A 102 5.56 4.16 6.55
C GLU A 102 6.65 3.42 7.34
N PHE A 103 7.70 4.14 7.73
CA PHE A 103 8.88 3.58 8.40
C PHE A 103 9.04 4.22 9.78
N TRP A 104 8.21 3.76 10.72
CA TRP A 104 8.24 4.20 12.12
C TRP A 104 8.96 3.19 12.99
N GLU A 105 9.82 3.70 13.88
CA GLU A 105 10.54 2.91 14.86
C GLU A 105 10.05 3.25 16.27
N ASP A 106 9.87 2.23 17.11
CA ASP A 106 9.46 2.41 18.50
C ASP A 106 10.66 2.89 19.33
N SER A 107 10.70 4.17 19.66
CA SER A 107 11.69 4.72 20.58
C SER A 107 11.12 4.77 22.01
N ASN A 108 12.01 4.84 23.00
CA ASN A 108 11.60 5.03 24.41
C ASN A 108 10.78 6.31 24.65
N GLN A 109 10.74 7.25 23.69
CA GLN A 109 9.97 8.49 23.72
C GLN A 109 8.75 8.46 22.75
N GLY A 110 8.49 7.31 22.12
CA GLY A 110 7.42 7.06 21.16
C GLY A 110 7.91 6.76 19.74
N MET A 111 6.97 6.54 18.81
CA MET A 111 7.28 6.23 17.40
C MET A 111 7.98 7.38 16.64
N VAL A 112 9.22 7.20 16.22
CA VAL A 112 9.97 8.17 15.43
C VAL A 112 9.97 7.72 13.96
N GLU A 113 9.81 8.65 13.03
CA GLU A 113 10.00 8.36 11.59
C GLU A 113 11.46 8.62 11.26
N SER A 114 12.24 7.55 11.13
CA SER A 114 13.69 7.63 10.90
C SER A 114 14.01 7.99 9.45
N PHE A 115 13.15 7.60 8.51
CA PHE A 115 13.21 7.99 7.10
C PHE A 115 11.82 7.84 6.47
N ARG A 116 11.61 8.41 5.29
CA ARG A 116 10.36 8.25 4.53
C ARG A 116 10.59 8.16 3.03
N ILE A 117 9.57 7.68 2.34
CA ILE A 117 9.47 7.77 0.88
C ILE A 117 8.20 8.53 0.53
N ASP A 118 8.25 9.46 -0.42
CA ASP A 118 7.07 10.16 -0.92
C ASP A 118 6.93 9.96 -2.42
N SER A 119 5.70 10.01 -2.92
CA SER A 119 5.46 10.07 -4.36
C SER A 119 6.09 11.34 -4.95
N ALA A 120 6.91 11.18 -5.99
CA ALA A 120 7.58 12.29 -6.68
C ALA A 120 6.61 13.17 -7.49
N TYR A 121 5.37 12.72 -7.65
CA TYR A 121 4.30 13.49 -8.27
C TYR A 121 3.14 13.69 -7.29
N PHE A 122 2.62 14.91 -7.27
CA PHE A 122 1.44 15.32 -6.49
C PHE A 122 0.14 14.87 -7.18
N HIS A 123 0.03 13.60 -7.57
CA HIS A 123 -1.26 13.04 -7.99
C HIS A 123 -1.93 12.42 -6.79
N ARG A 124 -2.45 13.36 -5.99
CA ARG A 124 -3.36 13.06 -4.90
C ARG A 124 -4.55 12.32 -5.51
N VAL A 125 -4.83 11.12 -5.00
CA VAL A 125 -6.18 10.59 -5.15
C VAL A 125 -7.03 11.36 -4.13
N THR A 126 -7.64 12.46 -4.58
CA THR A 126 -8.16 13.51 -3.69
C THR A 126 -9.51 13.24 -3.07
N GLU A 127 -10.31 12.32 -3.63
CA GLU A 127 -11.66 12.07 -3.10
C GLU A 127 -11.57 11.38 -1.73
N GLU A 128 -12.50 11.71 -0.83
CA GLU A 128 -12.52 11.25 0.57
C GLU A 128 -12.40 9.73 0.70
N GLY A 129 -12.97 8.96 -0.25
CA GLY A 129 -12.87 7.51 -0.27
C GLY A 129 -11.43 6.96 -0.42
N TYR A 130 -10.52 7.74 -0.98
CA TYR A 130 -9.15 7.32 -1.27
C TYR A 130 -8.11 7.92 -0.31
N GLN A 131 -8.53 8.80 0.60
CA GLN A 131 -7.65 9.41 1.58
C GLN A 131 -7.26 8.41 2.67
N ARG A 132 -6.00 8.49 3.09
CA ARG A 132 -5.49 7.73 4.23
C ARG A 132 -4.72 8.65 5.15
N THR A 133 -5.15 8.68 6.40
CA THR A 133 -4.46 9.42 7.47
C THR A 133 -3.25 8.62 7.94
N SER A 134 -2.13 9.31 8.16
CA SER A 134 -0.92 8.72 8.76
C SER A 134 -1.13 8.44 10.25
N ALA A 135 -0.39 7.48 10.79
CA ALA A 135 -0.53 6.99 12.17
C ALA A 135 -0.19 8.03 13.26
N ARG A 136 0.56 9.10 12.95
CA ARG A 136 0.98 10.12 13.93
C ARG A 136 0.84 11.58 13.50
N THR A 137 0.79 11.86 12.20
CA THR A 137 0.76 13.24 11.68
C THR A 137 -0.41 13.38 10.70
N SER A 138 -1.14 14.50 10.72
CA SER A 138 -2.13 14.80 9.68
C SER A 138 -1.40 15.11 8.38
N ARG A 139 -1.09 14.07 7.61
CA ARG A 139 -0.63 14.18 6.22
C ARG A 139 -1.85 14.15 5.33
N ASN A 140 -1.93 15.11 4.40
CA ASN A 140 -3.13 15.25 3.60
C ASN A 140 -3.33 14.09 2.61
N VAL A 141 -2.29 13.42 2.10
CA VAL A 141 -2.46 12.26 1.19
C VAL A 141 -1.24 11.32 1.18
N THR A 142 -1.44 10.06 1.58
CA THR A 142 -0.43 8.97 1.47
C THR A 142 -0.78 7.94 0.39
N SER A 143 -1.76 8.22 -0.47
CA SER A 143 -2.23 7.31 -1.51
C SER A 143 -1.87 7.79 -2.91
N PHE A 144 -1.63 6.82 -3.80
CA PHE A 144 -1.21 7.08 -5.19
C PHE A 144 -1.71 5.96 -6.11
N HIS A 145 -1.70 6.20 -7.42
CA HIS A 145 -1.94 5.18 -8.43
C HIS A 145 -0.75 5.11 -9.39
N LEU A 146 -0.63 4.04 -10.16
CA LEU A 146 0.51 3.85 -11.06
C LEU A 146 0.32 4.60 -12.39
N LEU A 147 1.43 5.06 -12.95
CA LEU A 147 1.51 5.66 -14.29
C LEU A 147 2.39 4.77 -15.18
N LYS A 148 1.86 4.25 -16.29
CA LYS A 148 2.53 3.25 -17.13
C LYS A 148 3.07 2.04 -16.33
N SER A 149 2.29 1.60 -15.34
CA SER A 149 2.69 0.56 -14.37
C SER A 149 3.94 0.90 -13.56
N ARG A 150 4.23 2.18 -13.37
CA ARG A 150 5.38 2.69 -12.64
C ARG A 150 4.99 3.69 -11.55
N TRP A 151 5.83 3.77 -10.53
CA TRP A 151 5.75 4.76 -9.46
C TRP A 151 7.14 5.33 -9.18
N ARG A 152 7.26 6.66 -9.29
CA ARG A 152 8.47 7.38 -8.91
C ARG A 152 8.30 7.95 -7.50
N ALA A 153 9.29 7.71 -6.66
CA ALA A 153 9.32 8.18 -5.29
C ALA A 153 10.63 8.92 -4.98
N ALA A 154 10.56 9.88 -4.06
CA ALA A 154 11.72 10.50 -3.43
C ALA A 154 11.96 9.83 -2.08
N VAL A 155 13.23 9.64 -1.71
CA VAL A 155 13.66 9.05 -0.43
C VAL A 155 14.23 10.15 0.44
N PHE A 156 13.70 10.26 1.66
CA PHE A 156 14.15 11.23 2.65
C PHE A 156 14.66 10.53 3.90
N ASP A 157 15.86 10.86 4.36
CA ASP A 157 16.48 10.31 5.57
C ASP A 157 16.54 11.38 6.66
N TYR A 158 16.06 11.06 7.85
CA TYR A 158 15.99 11.95 9.01
C TYR A 158 16.99 11.52 10.08
N ASP A 159 18.22 11.26 9.65
CA ASP A 159 19.29 10.70 10.48
C ASP A 159 18.93 9.32 11.05
N SER A 160 18.41 8.43 10.20
CA SER A 160 18.12 7.04 10.59
C SER A 160 19.34 6.27 11.11
N GLY A 161 20.55 6.69 10.70
CA GLY A 161 21.79 5.98 10.97
C GLY A 161 21.98 4.72 10.12
N CYS A 162 21.06 4.46 9.17
CA CYS A 162 21.16 3.36 8.22
C CYS A 162 22.19 3.66 7.13
N THR A 163 22.84 2.61 6.61
CA THR A 163 23.57 2.73 5.34
C THR A 163 22.62 2.77 4.16
N VAL A 164 23.12 3.17 2.99
CA VAL A 164 22.35 3.17 1.73
C VAL A 164 21.79 1.78 1.41
N GLU A 165 22.59 0.73 1.61
CA GLU A 165 22.19 -0.66 1.35
C GLU A 165 21.08 -1.12 2.32
N GLU A 166 21.12 -0.66 3.56
CA GLU A 166 20.08 -0.94 4.55
C GLU A 166 18.77 -0.23 4.19
N LEU A 167 18.83 1.06 3.82
CA LEU A 167 17.68 1.81 3.33
C LEU A 167 17.06 1.14 2.09
N GLU A 168 17.88 0.77 1.09
CA GLU A 168 17.40 0.04 -0.09
C GLU A 168 16.66 -1.24 0.29
N SER A 169 17.24 -2.04 1.17
CA SER A 169 16.68 -3.32 1.60
C SER A 169 15.34 -3.14 2.30
N LEU A 170 15.26 -2.18 3.24
CA LEU A 170 14.04 -1.86 3.98
C LEU A 170 12.94 -1.35 3.05
N ILE A 171 13.26 -0.39 2.18
CA ILE A 171 12.31 0.19 1.22
C ILE A 171 11.82 -0.89 0.26
N ARG A 172 12.73 -1.63 -0.37
CA ARG A 172 12.39 -2.69 -1.35
C ARG A 172 11.51 -3.75 -0.72
N THR A 173 11.80 -4.18 0.50
CA THR A 173 10.99 -5.17 1.22
C THR A 173 9.59 -4.64 1.51
N ALA A 174 9.49 -3.43 2.06
CA ALA A 174 8.20 -2.81 2.39
C ALA A 174 7.35 -2.57 1.14
N VAL A 175 7.92 -1.98 0.10
CA VAL A 175 7.26 -1.71 -1.19
C VAL A 175 6.81 -3.02 -1.85
N THR A 176 7.71 -3.99 -2.01
CA THR A 176 7.36 -5.27 -2.64
C THR A 176 6.26 -5.98 -1.88
N SER A 177 6.35 -6.02 -0.54
CA SER A 177 5.30 -6.60 0.31
C SER A 177 3.98 -5.88 0.09
N HIS A 178 3.97 -4.55 0.17
CA HIS A 178 2.75 -3.75 0.04
C HIS A 178 2.04 -3.92 -1.31
N PHE A 179 2.79 -3.86 -2.42
CA PHE A 179 2.26 -4.11 -3.76
C PHE A 179 1.72 -5.53 -3.88
N THR A 180 2.47 -6.52 -3.39
CA THR A 180 2.05 -7.94 -3.42
C THR A 180 0.73 -8.14 -2.68
N GLN A 181 0.63 -7.64 -1.44
CA GLN A 181 -0.56 -7.84 -0.63
C GLN A 181 -1.76 -7.06 -1.17
N THR A 182 -1.57 -5.82 -1.64
CA THR A 182 -2.65 -5.02 -2.24
C THR A 182 -3.25 -5.74 -3.45
N ILE A 183 -2.40 -6.25 -4.35
CA ILE A 183 -2.85 -6.98 -5.54
C ILE A 183 -3.48 -8.32 -5.17
N ARG A 184 -2.93 -9.05 -4.19
CA ARG A 184 -3.57 -10.28 -3.69
C ARG A 184 -4.95 -10.01 -3.12
N CYS A 185 -5.11 -8.97 -2.29
CA CYS A 185 -6.40 -8.55 -1.77
C CYS A 185 -7.38 -8.20 -2.89
N TYR A 186 -6.91 -7.55 -3.96
CA TYR A 186 -7.74 -7.29 -5.14
C TYR A 186 -8.20 -8.58 -5.81
N LEU A 187 -7.29 -9.51 -6.09
CA LEU A 187 -7.59 -10.77 -6.78
C LEU A 187 -8.56 -11.70 -6.03
N ILE A 188 -8.74 -11.49 -4.72
CA ILE A 188 -9.65 -12.29 -3.88
C ILE A 188 -10.89 -11.50 -3.45
N ASP A 189 -11.18 -10.36 -4.09
CA ASP A 189 -12.30 -9.48 -3.76
C ASP A 189 -12.34 -9.12 -2.27
N HIS A 190 -11.17 -8.74 -1.73
CA HIS A 190 -11.00 -8.30 -0.35
C HIS A 190 -10.38 -6.91 -0.23
N LEU A 191 -9.94 -6.33 -1.35
CA LEU A 191 -9.54 -4.95 -1.40
C LEU A 191 -10.80 -4.06 -1.41
N PRO A 192 -10.92 -3.05 -0.53
CA PRO A 192 -12.07 -2.15 -0.52
C PRO A 192 -12.27 -1.44 -1.85
N GLU A 193 -13.51 -1.16 -2.24
CA GLU A 193 -13.83 -0.41 -3.48
C GLU A 193 -13.15 0.96 -3.52
N SER A 194 -13.01 1.57 -2.35
CA SER A 194 -12.28 2.82 -2.14
C SER A 194 -10.77 2.74 -2.41
N ARG A 195 -10.26 1.59 -2.87
CA ARG A 195 -8.89 1.38 -3.34
C ARG A 195 -8.81 1.08 -4.84
N LEU A 196 -9.92 1.28 -5.56
CA LEU A 196 -10.00 1.18 -7.01
C LEU A 196 -10.54 2.49 -7.60
N LEU A 197 -9.77 3.11 -8.48
CA LEU A 197 -10.21 4.31 -9.20
C LEU A 197 -11.35 3.97 -10.17
N PRO A 198 -12.43 4.78 -10.20
CA PRO A 198 -13.45 4.67 -11.22
C PRO A 198 -12.83 4.94 -12.59
N GLU A 199 -13.25 4.18 -13.60
CA GLU A 199 -12.66 4.27 -14.94
C GLU A 199 -12.75 5.68 -15.54
N LYS A 200 -13.89 6.35 -15.33
CA LYS A 200 -14.12 7.74 -15.77
C LYS A 200 -13.10 8.70 -15.15
N LEU A 201 -12.91 8.62 -13.83
CA LEU A 201 -11.96 9.47 -13.11
C LEU A 201 -10.52 9.17 -13.55
N TYR A 202 -10.16 7.90 -13.71
CA TYR A 202 -8.84 7.53 -14.21
C TYR A 202 -8.58 8.11 -15.61
N ARG A 203 -9.54 7.98 -16.54
CA ARG A 203 -9.41 8.54 -17.90
C ARG A 203 -9.30 10.06 -17.90
N GLU A 204 -10.04 10.74 -17.04
CA GLU A 204 -9.93 12.18 -16.84
C GLU A 204 -8.56 12.57 -16.29
N MET A 205 -8.04 11.86 -15.28
CA MET A 205 -6.71 12.10 -14.75
C MET A 205 -5.60 11.86 -15.80
N MET A 206 -5.80 10.90 -16.71
CA MET A 206 -4.84 10.57 -17.77
C MET A 206 -4.94 11.49 -18.99
N SER A 207 -6.09 12.11 -19.28
CA SER A 207 -6.26 12.98 -20.45
C SER A 207 -5.46 14.28 -20.38
N PHE A 208 -5.08 14.72 -19.17
CA PHE A 208 -4.21 15.88 -18.97
C PHE A 208 -2.73 15.60 -19.24
N ARG A 209 -2.37 14.42 -19.76
CA ARG A 209 -0.98 14.03 -19.98
C ARG A 209 -0.79 13.51 -21.40
N ASP A 210 0.23 14.03 -22.06
CA ASP A 210 0.77 13.38 -23.25
C ASP A 210 1.80 12.30 -22.84
N GLU A 211 2.12 11.42 -23.80
CA GLU A 211 3.03 10.29 -23.56
C GLU A 211 4.45 10.74 -23.19
N ASN A 212 4.91 11.87 -23.73
CA ASN A 212 6.25 12.40 -23.48
C ASN A 212 6.38 12.89 -22.04
N THR A 213 5.38 13.62 -21.54
CA THR A 213 5.31 14.08 -20.15
C THR A 213 5.33 12.90 -19.18
N LEU A 214 4.63 11.82 -19.51
CA LEU A 214 4.64 10.60 -18.68
C LEU A 214 6.03 9.95 -18.62
N ASP A 215 6.75 9.93 -19.74
CA ASP A 215 8.09 9.34 -19.77
C ASP A 215 9.11 10.21 -19.03
N GLU A 216 9.02 11.54 -19.15
CA GLU A 216 9.83 12.48 -18.36
C GLU A 216 9.57 12.34 -16.86
N MET A 217 8.31 12.20 -16.46
CA MET A 217 7.94 11.99 -15.05
C MET A 217 8.52 10.69 -14.48
N MET A 218 8.68 9.66 -15.32
CA MET A 218 9.19 8.33 -14.93
C MET A 218 10.69 8.14 -15.17
N ALA A 219 11.40 9.16 -15.65
CA ALA A 219 12.86 9.12 -15.74
C ALA A 219 13.46 9.17 -14.33
N LEU A 220 14.46 8.33 -14.04
CA LEU A 220 15.19 8.34 -12.77
C LEU A 220 16.19 9.49 -12.72
#